data_AF-A0A3L6T3P9-F1
#
_entry.id   AF-A0A3L6T3P9-F1
#
_cell.length_a   1.000
_cell.length_b   1.000
_cell.length_c   1.000
_cell.angle_alpha   90.00
_cell.angle_beta   90.00
_cell.angle_gamma   90.00
#
_symmetry.space_group_name_H-M   'P 1'
#
loop_
_entity.id
_entity.type
_entity.pdbx_description
1 polymer ?
#
loop_
_entity_poly.entity_id
_entity_poly.type
_entity_poly.pdbx_seq_one_letter_code
_entity_poly.pdbx_strand_id
1 'polypeptide(L)'
;MDSSVHGTTDVMELTQGVLVLRQHVADSYIQKALLSKWNNLTRNSSSYSMRAYDSVWLVAHAVERFLSEGNAISFSADPNLQATNGSNLQLDSLRIFNNGNKLLENVWSVNFSGVSGPVQFTLDWNLIHPAYDIVNIGGTGLRTIGYWSNISGLSVVAPEHLYSSALNSSTNNLRNGNSSRRRKELHGAQAADMHPELEETGRKLCEVRNMATEQEGTAA
;
A
#
# COMPACT_ATOMS: atom_id res chain seq x y z
N MET A 1 12.65 -12.37 9.57
CA MET A 1 12.11 -11.69 10.76
C MET A 1 10.57 -11.69 10.76
N ASP A 2 9.88 -11.51 9.63
CA ASP A 2 8.40 -11.54 9.59
C ASP A 2 7.80 -12.84 9.01
N SER A 3 8.50 -13.52 8.10
CA SER A 3 8.00 -14.79 7.56
C SER A 3 7.87 -15.87 8.66
N SER A 4 6.83 -16.69 8.56
CA SER A 4 6.57 -17.87 9.42
C SER A 4 7.59 -18.98 9.17
N VAL A 5 8.87 -18.71 9.35
CA VAL A 5 9.90 -19.74 9.39
C VAL A 5 10.03 -20.18 10.84
N HIS A 6 9.86 -21.49 11.09
CA HIS A 6 10.34 -22.09 12.32
C HIS A 6 11.85 -21.81 12.41
N GLY A 7 12.25 -20.89 13.30
CA GLY A 7 13.65 -20.73 13.62
C GLY A 7 14.22 -22.05 14.11
N THR A 8 15.50 -22.31 13.85
CA THR A 8 16.18 -23.41 14.52
C THR A 8 16.13 -23.17 16.03
N THR A 9 15.98 -24.23 16.81
CA THR A 9 15.84 -24.14 18.28
C THR A 9 16.94 -23.27 18.91
N ASP A 10 18.18 -23.39 18.43
CA ASP A 10 19.32 -22.59 18.88
C ASP A 10 19.13 -21.07 18.71
N VAL A 11 18.52 -20.63 17.59
CA VAL A 11 18.30 -19.19 17.35
C VAL A 11 17.18 -18.66 18.24
N MET A 12 16.15 -19.46 18.47
CA MET A 12 15.01 -19.07 19.32
C MET A 12 15.42 -18.99 20.80
N GLU A 13 16.27 -19.90 21.29
CA GLU A 13 16.84 -19.81 22.65
C GLU A 13 17.70 -18.57 22.84
N LEU A 14 18.58 -18.25 21.87
CA LEU A 14 19.44 -17.08 21.94
C LEU A 14 18.69 -15.74 21.82
N THR A 15 17.49 -15.74 21.25
CA THR A 15 16.68 -14.54 21.03
C THR A 15 15.48 -14.44 21.96
N GLN A 16 15.42 -15.28 22.99
CA GLN A 16 14.38 -15.26 24.01
C GLN A 16 14.25 -13.86 24.64
N GLY A 17 13.03 -13.32 24.64
CA GLY A 17 12.72 -12.01 25.21
C GLY A 17 13.02 -10.82 24.29
N VAL A 18 13.54 -11.05 23.08
CA VAL A 18 13.71 -10.00 22.09
C VAL A 18 12.34 -9.51 21.61
N LEU A 19 12.18 -8.19 21.59
CA LEU A 19 11.02 -7.52 21.02
C LEU A 19 11.31 -7.10 19.58
N VAL A 20 10.37 -7.39 18.70
CA VAL A 20 10.40 -7.05 17.28
C VAL A 20 9.15 -6.27 16.93
N LEU A 21 9.31 -5.24 16.09
CA LEU A 21 8.20 -4.55 15.47
C LEU A 21 7.98 -5.12 14.08
N ARG A 22 6.73 -5.48 13.79
CA ARG A 22 6.30 -5.87 12.46
C ARG A 22 5.20 -4.93 12.00
N GLN A 23 5.17 -4.60 10.73
CA GLN A 23 4.09 -3.78 10.20
C GLN A 23 2.76 -4.52 10.28
N HIS A 24 1.77 -3.88 10.90
CA HIS A 24 0.46 -4.48 11.08
C HIS A 24 -0.25 -4.62 9.73
N VAL A 25 -0.86 -5.78 9.53
CA VAL A 25 -1.80 -6.05 8.45
C VAL A 25 -2.99 -6.74 9.08
N ALA A 26 -4.14 -6.07 9.04
CA ALA A 26 -5.38 -6.61 9.59
C ALA A 26 -5.85 -7.83 8.81
N ASP A 27 -6.43 -8.79 9.52
CA ASP A 27 -7.05 -9.96 8.90
C ASP A 27 -8.25 -9.51 8.04
N SER A 28 -8.14 -9.71 6.74
CA SER A 28 -9.20 -9.33 5.79
C SER A 28 -9.51 -10.43 4.79
N TYR A 29 -10.68 -10.35 4.16
CA TYR A 29 -11.06 -11.28 3.09
C TYR A 29 -10.08 -11.21 1.91
N ILE A 30 -9.69 -10.00 1.49
CA ILE A 30 -8.75 -9.76 0.38
C ILE A 30 -7.39 -10.39 0.71
N GLN A 31 -6.91 -10.21 1.94
CA GLN A 31 -5.66 -10.80 2.40
C GLN A 31 -5.72 -12.33 2.42
N LYS A 32 -6.79 -12.92 2.96
CA LYS A 32 -6.98 -14.38 2.97
C LYS A 32 -7.09 -14.96 1.55
N ALA A 33 -7.74 -14.26 0.64
CA ALA A 33 -7.87 -14.66 -0.76
C ALA A 33 -6.53 -14.60 -1.51
N LEU A 34 -5.69 -13.60 -1.23
CA LEU A 34 -4.33 -13.58 -1.80
C LEU A 34 -3.47 -14.68 -1.17
N LEU A 35 -3.49 -14.83 0.16
CA LEU A 35 -2.69 -15.84 0.87
C LEU A 35 -3.02 -17.26 0.42
N SER A 36 -4.29 -17.58 0.16
CA SER A 36 -4.67 -18.90 -0.33
C SER A 36 -4.08 -19.22 -1.71
N LYS A 37 -3.97 -18.22 -2.59
CA LYS A 37 -3.28 -18.36 -3.89
C LYS A 37 -1.75 -18.38 -3.71
N TRP A 38 -1.23 -17.51 -2.85
CA TRP A 38 0.21 -17.30 -2.64
C TRP A 38 0.89 -18.52 -2.00
N ASN A 39 0.21 -19.19 -1.07
CA ASN A 39 0.73 -20.39 -0.40
C ASN A 39 0.94 -21.57 -1.37
N ASN A 40 0.26 -21.57 -2.52
CA ASN A 40 0.50 -22.55 -3.58
C ASN A 40 1.76 -22.22 -4.41
N LEU A 41 2.23 -20.97 -4.36
CA LEU A 41 3.38 -20.47 -5.14
C LEU A 41 4.64 -20.39 -4.29
N THR A 42 4.55 -19.90 -3.06
CA THR A 42 5.68 -19.76 -2.15
C THR A 42 5.27 -20.10 -0.72
N ARG A 43 6.18 -20.69 0.07
CA ARG A 43 5.89 -21.12 1.46
C ARG A 43 5.91 -19.99 2.48
N ASN A 44 6.20 -18.75 2.06
CA ASN A 44 6.52 -17.64 2.94
C ASN A 44 5.75 -16.38 2.53
N SER A 45 4.84 -15.94 3.40
CA SER A 45 4.18 -14.65 3.31
C SER A 45 4.63 -13.76 4.48
N SER A 46 4.75 -12.46 4.22
CA SER A 46 5.15 -11.45 5.20
C SER A 46 4.33 -10.17 5.01
N SER A 47 4.27 -9.31 6.03
CA SER A 47 3.69 -7.97 5.89
C SER A 47 4.37 -7.16 4.79
N TYR A 48 5.68 -7.36 4.57
CA TYR A 48 6.42 -6.74 3.47
C TYR A 48 5.93 -7.19 2.10
N SER A 49 5.68 -8.49 1.89
CA SER A 49 5.15 -8.98 0.61
C SER A 49 3.75 -8.43 0.31
N MET A 50 2.91 -8.28 1.34
CA MET A 50 1.58 -7.68 1.19
C MET A 50 1.67 -6.21 0.78
N ARG A 51 2.62 -5.46 1.34
CA ARG A 51 2.83 -4.05 0.98
C ARG A 51 3.51 -3.84 -0.35
N ALA A 52 4.43 -4.72 -0.74
CA ALA A 52 4.98 -4.73 -2.08
C ALA A 52 3.87 -4.98 -3.12
N TYR A 53 2.96 -5.93 -2.84
CA TYR A 53 1.80 -6.17 -3.68
C TYR A 53 0.91 -4.92 -3.82
N ASP A 54 0.56 -4.28 -2.69
CA ASP A 54 -0.24 -3.06 -2.72
C ASP A 54 0.48 -1.87 -3.40
N SER A 55 1.82 -1.81 -3.36
CA SER A 55 2.57 -0.76 -4.06
C SER A 55 2.46 -0.88 -5.59
N VAL A 56 2.33 -2.10 -6.12
CA VAL A 56 2.07 -2.32 -7.55
C VAL A 56 0.67 -1.82 -7.92
N TRP A 57 -0.34 -2.15 -7.11
CA TRP A 57 -1.71 -1.66 -7.30
C TRP A 57 -1.81 -0.14 -7.19
N LEU A 58 -1.08 0.46 -6.25
CA LEU A 58 -0.98 1.92 -6.12
C LEU A 58 -0.48 2.56 -7.42
N VAL A 59 0.64 2.08 -7.97
CA VAL A 59 1.18 2.60 -9.23
C VAL A 59 0.21 2.34 -10.39
N ALA A 60 -0.41 1.16 -10.44
CA ALA A 60 -1.38 0.82 -11.47
C ALA A 60 -2.57 1.79 -11.50
N HIS A 61 -3.20 2.06 -10.35
CA HIS A 61 -4.29 3.03 -10.25
C HIS A 61 -3.85 4.45 -10.64
N ALA A 62 -2.65 4.85 -10.23
CA ALA A 62 -2.12 6.17 -10.58
C ALA A 62 -1.88 6.32 -12.09
N VAL A 63 -1.33 5.29 -12.74
CA VAL A 63 -1.10 5.26 -14.19
C VAL A 63 -2.42 5.20 -14.95
N GLU A 64 -3.38 4.37 -14.52
CA GLU A 64 -4.72 4.30 -15.10
C GLU A 64 -5.39 5.67 -15.09
N ARG A 65 -5.39 6.34 -13.93
CA ARG A 65 -5.92 7.70 -13.79
C ARG A 65 -5.19 8.69 -14.71
N PHE A 66 -3.86 8.69 -14.67
CA PHE A 66 -3.01 9.55 -15.50
C PHE A 66 -3.35 9.45 -16.99
N LEU A 67 -3.53 8.23 -17.50
CA LEU A 67 -3.89 7.98 -18.90
C LEU A 67 -5.34 8.41 -19.21
N SER A 68 -6.29 8.15 -18.30
CA SER A 68 -7.70 8.54 -18.48
C SER A 68 -7.92 10.04 -18.53
N GLU A 69 -7.03 10.82 -17.90
CA GLU A 69 -6.99 12.28 -17.94
C GLU A 69 -6.43 12.82 -19.28
N GLY A 70 -6.03 11.95 -20.21
CA GLY A 70 -5.50 12.31 -21.53
C GLY A 70 -4.04 12.77 -21.49
N ASN A 71 -3.30 12.48 -20.42
CA ASN A 71 -1.89 12.85 -20.34
C ASN A 71 -1.03 11.93 -21.22
N ALA A 72 -0.04 12.50 -21.90
CA ALA A 72 0.90 11.76 -22.73
C ALA A 72 2.10 11.24 -21.91
N ILE A 73 2.51 10.01 -22.20
CA ILE A 73 3.79 9.47 -21.73
C ILE A 73 4.90 10.02 -22.63
N SER A 74 5.78 10.86 -22.08
CA SER A 74 6.89 11.46 -22.83
C SER A 74 8.06 11.80 -21.92
N PHE A 75 9.27 11.72 -22.47
CA PHE A 75 10.50 11.90 -21.71
C PHE A 75 11.44 12.89 -22.40
N SER A 76 12.18 13.68 -21.62
CA SER A 76 13.18 14.63 -22.12
C SER A 76 14.54 14.41 -21.45
N ALA A 77 15.60 14.95 -22.06
CA ALA A 77 16.89 15.04 -21.36
C ALA A 77 16.77 16.01 -20.16
N ASP A 78 17.50 15.73 -19.09
CA ASP A 78 17.70 16.69 -17.99
C ASP A 78 18.95 17.51 -18.23
N PRO A 79 18.86 18.84 -18.44
CA PRO A 79 20.05 19.67 -18.62
C PRO A 79 20.95 19.71 -17.37
N ASN A 80 20.45 19.32 -16.20
CA ASN A 80 21.24 19.25 -14.96
C ASN A 80 22.06 17.96 -14.85
N LEU A 81 21.71 16.92 -15.62
CA LEU A 81 22.44 15.66 -15.64
C LEU A 81 23.47 15.71 -16.78
N GLN A 82 24.65 16.22 -16.45
CA GLN A 82 25.78 16.29 -17.36
C GLN A 82 26.74 15.12 -17.12
N ALA A 83 27.44 14.71 -18.17
CA ALA A 83 28.49 13.69 -18.06
C ALA A 83 29.54 14.14 -17.04
N THR A 84 29.80 13.29 -16.05
CA THR A 84 30.85 13.55 -15.06
C THR A 84 32.17 13.01 -15.59
N ASN A 85 33.12 13.92 -15.84
CA ASN A 85 34.43 13.55 -16.37
C ASN A 85 35.11 12.49 -15.48
N GLY A 86 35.40 11.32 -16.06
CA GLY A 86 36.10 10.22 -15.39
C GLY A 86 35.21 9.21 -14.67
N SER A 87 33.87 9.34 -14.72
CA SER A 87 32.97 8.28 -14.25
C SER A 87 32.48 7.42 -15.43
N ASN A 88 32.30 6.11 -15.19
CA ASN A 88 31.62 5.21 -16.13
C ASN A 88 30.09 5.32 -16.06
N LEU A 89 29.56 6.23 -15.22
CA LEU A 89 28.13 6.38 -15.04
C LEU A 89 27.59 7.35 -16.10
N GLN A 90 26.80 6.83 -17.03
CA GLN A 90 26.14 7.60 -18.10
C GLN A 90 24.92 8.38 -17.54
N LEU A 91 25.14 9.29 -16.59
CA LEU A 91 24.07 10.06 -15.96
C LEU A 91 23.34 10.98 -16.95
N ASP A 92 24.04 11.44 -17.99
CA ASP A 92 23.52 12.22 -19.11
C ASP A 92 22.56 11.44 -20.02
N SER A 93 22.52 10.11 -19.91
CA SER A 93 21.55 9.26 -20.61
C SER A 93 20.18 9.20 -19.93
N LEU A 94 20.10 9.60 -18.65
CA LEU A 94 18.86 9.58 -17.88
C LEU A 94 17.87 10.60 -18.45
N ARG A 95 16.60 10.18 -18.53
CA ARG A 95 15.52 11.03 -19.02
C ARG A 95 14.56 11.39 -17.89
N ILE A 96 14.11 12.63 -17.88
CA ILE A 96 13.00 13.06 -17.01
C ILE A 96 11.69 12.66 -17.65
N PHE A 97 10.75 12.19 -16.83
CA PHE A 97 9.37 12.02 -17.25
C PHE A 97 8.65 13.38 -17.23
N ASN A 98 8.28 13.90 -18.41
CA ASN A 98 7.82 15.29 -18.58
C ASN A 98 6.59 15.63 -17.74
N ASN A 99 5.66 14.68 -17.60
CA ASN A 99 4.44 14.82 -16.80
C ASN A 99 4.56 14.06 -15.46
N GLY A 100 5.77 13.86 -14.96
CA GLY A 100 6.03 13.11 -13.73
C GLY A 100 5.38 13.73 -12.48
N ASN A 101 5.27 15.06 -12.44
CA ASN A 101 4.54 15.76 -11.38
C ASN A 101 3.04 15.40 -11.36
N LYS A 102 2.40 15.34 -12.53
CA LYS A 102 0.99 14.91 -12.64
C LYS A 102 0.81 13.46 -12.23
N LEU A 103 1.73 12.58 -12.63
CA LEU A 103 1.69 11.19 -12.18
C LEU A 103 1.86 11.11 -10.65
N LEU A 104 2.75 11.91 -10.06
CA LEU A 104 2.94 11.98 -8.62
C LEU A 104 1.69 12.49 -7.89
N GLU A 105 1.03 13.53 -8.41
CA GLU A 105 -0.28 13.99 -7.92
C GLU A 105 -1.32 12.86 -7.96
N ASN A 106 -1.33 12.09 -9.04
CA ASN A 106 -2.22 10.94 -9.17
C ASN A 106 -1.90 9.85 -8.15
N VAL A 107 -0.62 9.53 -7.90
CA VAL A 107 -0.19 8.60 -6.83
C VAL A 107 -0.71 9.04 -5.47
N TRP A 108 -0.59 10.32 -5.12
CA TRP A 108 -1.07 10.85 -3.83
C TRP A 108 -2.59 10.85 -3.71
N SER A 109 -3.30 10.94 -4.84
CA SER A 109 -4.76 10.93 -4.87
C SER A 109 -5.38 9.52 -4.81
N VAL A 110 -4.56 8.46 -4.88
CA VAL A 110 -5.05 7.09 -4.87
C VAL A 110 -5.74 6.76 -3.55
N ASN A 111 -6.89 6.08 -3.66
CA ASN A 111 -7.66 5.58 -2.53
C ASN A 111 -8.29 4.24 -2.93
N PHE A 112 -7.77 3.14 -2.40
CA PHE A 112 -8.33 1.80 -2.59
C PHE A 112 -8.12 0.93 -1.35
N SER A 113 -8.81 -0.21 -1.30
CA SER A 113 -8.59 -1.24 -0.28
C SER A 113 -7.64 -2.31 -0.81
N GLY A 114 -6.40 -2.29 -0.33
CA GLY A 114 -5.39 -3.28 -0.65
C GLY A 114 -5.41 -4.49 0.28
N VAL A 115 -4.46 -5.39 0.07
CA VAL A 115 -4.24 -6.58 0.91
C VAL A 115 -3.78 -6.19 2.31
N SER A 116 -3.01 -5.10 2.43
CA SER A 116 -2.52 -4.56 3.70
C SER A 116 -3.49 -3.60 4.39
N GLY A 117 -4.71 -3.45 3.85
CA GLY A 117 -5.73 -2.52 4.32
C GLY A 117 -5.93 -1.31 3.39
N PRO A 118 -6.57 -0.23 3.88
CA PRO A 118 -6.75 0.99 3.09
C PRO A 118 -5.40 1.60 2.66
N VAL A 119 -5.25 1.85 1.36
CA VAL A 119 -4.10 2.54 0.78
C VAL A 119 -4.54 3.93 0.36
N GLN A 120 -4.15 4.89 1.19
CA GLN A 120 -4.43 6.32 1.02
C GLN A 120 -3.34 7.12 1.75
N PHE A 121 -3.07 8.33 1.27
CA PHE A 121 -2.07 9.22 1.86
C PHE A 121 -2.71 10.42 2.58
N THR A 122 -2.03 10.89 3.63
CA THR A 122 -2.34 12.17 4.30
C THR A 122 -1.81 13.35 3.48
N LEU A 123 -2.17 14.58 3.89
CA LEU A 123 -1.64 15.80 3.27
C LEU A 123 -0.10 15.89 3.35
N ASP A 124 0.50 15.28 4.37
CA ASP A 124 1.95 15.19 4.56
C ASP A 124 2.58 13.97 3.87
N TRP A 125 1.83 13.33 2.95
CA TRP A 125 2.27 12.18 2.14
C TRP A 125 2.63 10.92 2.94
N ASN A 126 2.07 10.78 4.13
CA ASN A 126 2.20 9.56 4.94
C ASN A 126 1.02 8.64 4.67
N LEU A 127 1.25 7.32 4.69
CA LEU A 127 0.14 6.35 4.63
C LEU A 127 -0.81 6.60 5.80
N ILE A 128 -2.12 6.55 5.56
CA ILE A 128 -3.10 6.65 6.63
C ILE A 128 -2.98 5.47 7.61
N HIS A 129 -3.26 5.73 8.88
CA HIS A 129 -3.37 4.71 9.93
C HIS A 129 -2.17 3.73 10.02
N PRO A 130 -0.91 4.22 10.09
CA PRO A 130 0.24 3.36 10.28
C PRO A 130 0.13 2.65 11.64
N ALA A 131 0.33 1.33 11.61
CA ALA A 131 0.32 0.49 12.80
C ALA A 131 1.34 -0.64 12.72
N TYR A 132 1.74 -1.14 13.88
CA TYR A 132 2.73 -2.19 14.07
C TYR A 132 2.25 -3.20 15.10
N ASP A 133 2.50 -4.48 14.83
CA ASP A 133 2.47 -5.54 15.82
C ASP A 133 3.74 -5.48 16.65
N ILE A 134 3.59 -5.58 17.96
CA ILE A 134 4.69 -5.75 18.91
C ILE A 134 4.79 -7.24 19.20
N VAL A 135 5.88 -7.85 18.77
CA VAL A 135 6.08 -9.29 18.81
C VAL A 135 7.22 -9.60 19.77
N ASN A 136 6.99 -10.55 20.67
CA ASN A 136 8.02 -11.12 21.53
C ASN A 136 8.44 -12.49 20.99
N ILE A 137 9.75 -12.76 20.98
CA ILE A 137 10.29 -14.09 20.73
C ILE A 137 10.31 -14.86 22.05
N GLY A 138 9.49 -15.92 22.13
CA GLY A 138 9.30 -16.69 23.35
C GLY A 138 9.16 -18.19 23.11
N GLY A 139 9.99 -18.98 23.78
CA GLY A 139 10.01 -20.44 23.71
C GLY A 139 10.32 -20.90 22.29
N THR A 140 9.31 -21.43 21.61
CA THR A 140 9.44 -22.01 20.27
C THR A 140 9.00 -21.09 19.13
N GLY A 141 8.62 -19.82 19.41
CA GLY A 141 8.17 -18.95 18.32
C GLY A 141 7.87 -17.50 18.66
N LEU A 142 7.14 -16.87 17.73
CA LEU A 142 6.75 -15.47 17.76
C LEU A 142 5.35 -15.32 18.39
N ARG A 143 5.23 -14.43 19.37
CA ARG A 143 3.95 -14.09 20.01
C ARG A 143 3.71 -12.59 19.93
N THR A 144 2.61 -12.18 19.31
CA THR A 144 2.14 -10.79 19.41
C THR A 144 1.70 -10.50 20.84
N ILE A 145 2.28 -9.46 21.44
CA ILE A 145 2.00 -9.02 22.82
C ILE A 145 1.25 -7.70 22.87
N GLY A 146 1.12 -7.02 21.73
CA GLY A 146 0.37 -5.77 21.61
C GLY A 146 0.58 -5.13 20.25
N TYR A 147 0.13 -3.89 20.14
CA TYR A 147 0.11 -3.10 18.93
C TYR A 147 0.53 -1.68 19.25
N TRP A 148 1.13 -1.01 18.27
CA TRP A 148 1.26 0.44 18.25
C TRP A 148 0.49 0.98 17.04
N SER A 149 -0.25 2.06 17.21
CA SER A 149 -0.78 2.85 16.09
C SER A 149 -0.66 4.33 16.38
N ASN A 150 -0.71 5.16 15.33
CA ASN A 150 -0.73 6.62 15.52
C ASN A 150 -2.00 7.14 16.20
N ILE A 151 -3.06 6.33 16.31
CA ILE A 151 -4.33 6.69 16.94
C ILE A 151 -4.36 6.27 18.42
N SER A 152 -4.01 5.01 18.70
CA SER A 152 -4.11 4.44 20.05
C SER A 152 -2.82 4.54 20.87
N GLY A 153 -1.68 4.82 20.23
CA GLY A 153 -0.38 4.53 20.82
C GLY A 153 -0.25 3.02 21.10
N LEU A 154 0.37 2.66 22.23
CA LEU A 154 0.50 1.28 22.67
C LEU A 154 -0.84 0.72 23.18
N SER A 155 -1.25 -0.42 22.65
CA SER A 155 -2.53 -1.07 22.97
C SER A 155 -2.40 -2.59 22.90
N VAL A 156 -3.18 -3.31 23.72
CA VAL A 156 -3.36 -4.77 23.55
C VAL A 156 -4.51 -5.12 22.61
N VAL A 157 -5.33 -4.12 22.25
CA VAL A 157 -6.44 -4.24 21.30
C VAL A 157 -5.94 -3.85 19.91
N ALA A 158 -6.32 -4.65 18.90
CA ALA A 158 -5.88 -4.44 17.53
C ALA A 158 -6.39 -3.10 16.95
N PRO A 159 -5.59 -2.41 16.10
CA PRO A 159 -5.86 -1.04 15.66
C PRO A 159 -7.22 -0.84 14.97
N GLU A 160 -7.65 -1.80 14.16
CA GLU A 160 -8.89 -1.78 13.37
C GLU A 160 -10.16 -1.69 14.25
N HIS A 161 -10.11 -2.20 15.48
CA HIS A 161 -11.21 -2.07 16.44
C HIS A 161 -11.27 -0.68 17.11
N LEU A 162 -10.17 0.08 17.06
CA LEU A 162 -10.05 1.39 17.70
C LEU A 162 -10.23 2.55 16.73
N TYR A 163 -10.03 2.32 15.42
CA TYR A 163 -10.22 3.36 14.40
C TYR A 163 -11.67 3.84 14.32
N SER A 164 -12.64 2.92 14.40
CA SER A 164 -14.07 3.29 14.34
C SER A 164 -14.53 4.09 15.57
N SER A 165 -14.04 3.75 16.76
CA SER A 165 -14.40 4.46 18.00
C SER A 165 -13.76 5.84 18.08
N ALA A 166 -12.52 5.99 17.59
CA ALA A 166 -11.84 7.28 17.49
C ALA A 166 -12.49 8.24 16.47
N LEU A 167 -12.89 7.73 15.30
CA LEU A 167 -13.64 8.49 14.28
C LEU A 167 -15.03 8.93 14.79
N ASN A 168 -15.70 8.08 15.58
CA ASN A 168 -16.96 8.43 16.22
C ASN A 168 -16.80 9.49 17.31
N SER A 169 -15.70 9.46 18.08
CA SER A 169 -15.39 10.48 19.09
C SER A 169 -15.08 11.85 18.46
N SER A 170 -14.28 11.87 17.39
CA SER A 170 -13.95 13.11 16.66
C SER A 170 -15.16 13.71 15.93
N THR A 171 -16.04 12.88 15.34
CA THR A 171 -17.31 13.35 14.76
C THR A 171 -18.31 13.82 15.82
N ASN A 172 -18.34 13.24 17.02
CA ASN A 172 -19.18 13.73 18.12
C ASN A 172 -18.74 15.12 18.61
N ASN A 173 -17.44 15.42 18.56
CA ASN A 173 -16.92 16.77 18.86
C ASN A 173 -17.29 17.80 17.78
N LEU A 174 -17.39 17.39 16.51
CA LEU A 174 -17.86 18.26 15.41
C LEU A 174 -19.38 18.43 15.41
N ARG A 175 -20.14 17.42 15.86
CA ARG A 175 -21.61 17.44 15.90
C ARG A 175 -22.17 18.36 17.00
N ASN A 176 -21.39 18.66 18.03
CA ASN A 176 -21.80 19.59 19.07
C ASN A 176 -21.63 21.07 18.67
N GLY A 177 -21.05 21.34 17.49
CA GLY A 177 -20.80 22.69 16.98
C GLY A 177 -21.80 23.23 15.97
N ASN A 178 -22.63 22.41 15.32
CA ASN A 178 -23.53 22.89 14.26
C ASN A 178 -24.83 22.05 14.18
N SER A 179 -25.82 22.37 15.02
CA SER A 179 -27.20 21.92 14.80
C SER A 179 -27.88 22.81 13.76
N SER A 180 -27.93 22.35 12.50
CA SER A 180 -29.10 22.41 11.59
C SER A 180 -28.67 22.37 10.14
N ARG A 181 -28.78 21.21 9.47
CA ARG A 181 -29.34 21.08 8.11
C ARG A 181 -29.48 19.62 7.68
N ARG A 182 -30.56 19.38 6.93
CA ARG A 182 -31.22 18.11 6.65
C ARG A 182 -30.35 17.10 5.89
N ARG A 183 -30.46 15.82 6.29
CA ARG A 183 -30.04 14.62 5.54
C ARG A 183 -30.69 14.60 4.14
N LYS A 184 -29.89 14.33 3.11
CA LYS A 184 -30.27 13.44 2.02
C LYS A 184 -29.37 12.21 2.12
N GLU A 185 -30.00 11.04 2.19
CA GLU A 185 -29.36 9.74 2.18
C GLU A 185 -28.77 9.47 0.78
N LEU A 186 -27.48 9.14 0.70
CA LEU A 186 -26.95 8.36 -0.41
C LEU A 186 -26.75 6.93 0.08
N HIS A 187 -27.25 6.01 -0.73
CA HIS A 187 -27.28 4.58 -0.47
C HIS A 187 -25.85 4.02 -0.40
N GLY A 188 -25.62 3.14 0.58
CA GLY A 188 -24.36 2.42 0.75
C GLY A 188 -24.12 1.43 -0.38
N ALA A 189 -22.95 1.49 -0.99
CA ALA A 189 -22.44 0.42 -1.81
C ALA A 189 -21.93 -0.71 -0.89
N GLN A 190 -22.56 -1.88 -1.05
CA GLN A 190 -22.30 -3.12 -0.31
C GLN A 190 -20.98 -3.74 -0.79
N ALA A 191 -20.23 -4.38 0.10
CA ALA A 191 -18.95 -5.07 -0.13
C ALA A 191 -18.95 -6.23 -1.16
N ALA A 192 -20.02 -6.42 -1.93
CA ALA A 192 -20.16 -7.47 -2.95
C ALA A 192 -19.64 -7.06 -4.34
N ASP A 193 -19.36 -5.76 -4.58
CA ASP A 193 -18.99 -5.23 -5.90
C ASP A 193 -17.48 -5.16 -6.20
N MET A 194 -16.58 -5.49 -5.27
CA MET A 194 -15.12 -5.39 -5.50
C MET A 194 -14.51 -6.52 -6.33
N HIS A 195 -15.15 -7.69 -6.40
CA HIS A 195 -14.63 -8.84 -7.16
C HIS A 195 -14.55 -8.62 -8.69
N PRO A 196 -15.53 -7.97 -9.36
CA PRO A 196 -15.42 -7.66 -10.78
C PRO A 196 -14.44 -6.51 -11.09
N GLU A 197 -14.23 -5.58 -10.16
CA GLU A 197 -13.36 -4.40 -10.37
C GLU A 197 -11.88 -4.80 -10.44
N LEU A 198 -11.43 -5.75 -9.61
CA LEU A 198 -10.06 -6.29 -9.66
C LEU A 198 -9.75 -7.06 -10.96
N GLU A 199 -10.74 -7.76 -11.51
CA GLU A 199 -10.64 -8.46 -12.80
C GLU A 199 -10.72 -7.48 -13.98
N GLU A 200 -11.46 -6.39 -13.85
CA GLU A 200 -11.55 -5.33 -14.87
C GLU A 200 -10.29 -4.47 -14.91
N THR A 201 -9.78 -4.02 -13.75
CA THR A 201 -8.50 -3.31 -13.66
C THR A 201 -7.34 -4.20 -14.10
N GLY A 202 -7.35 -5.50 -13.76
CA GLY A 202 -6.38 -6.46 -14.28
C GLY A 202 -6.40 -6.60 -15.81
N ARG A 203 -7.58 -6.57 -16.43
CA ARG A 203 -7.73 -6.55 -17.90
C ARG A 203 -7.26 -5.24 -18.53
N LYS A 204 -7.60 -4.09 -17.93
CA LYS A 204 -7.15 -2.76 -18.38
C LYS A 204 -5.64 -2.61 -18.30
N LEU A 205 -4.99 -3.17 -17.28
CA LEU A 205 -3.52 -3.17 -17.16
C LEU A 205 -2.85 -4.05 -18.22
N CYS A 206 -3.48 -5.18 -18.61
CA CYS A 206 -3.03 -5.96 -19.76
C CYS A 206 -3.17 -5.19 -21.08
N GLU A 207 -4.23 -4.40 -21.27
CA GLU A 207 -4.37 -3.51 -22.44
C GLU A 207 -3.32 -2.40 -22.45
N VAL A 208 -3.02 -1.77 -21.30
CA VAL A 208 -1.96 -0.76 -21.20
C VAL A 208 -0.59 -1.34 -21.54
N ARG A 209 -0.30 -2.59 -21.12
CA ARG A 209 0.92 -3.30 -21.52
C ARG A 209 1.00 -3.50 -23.03
N ASN A 210 -0.10 -3.86 -23.68
CA ASN A 210 -0.14 -4.08 -25.13
C ASN A 210 0.02 -2.76 -25.91
N MET A 211 -0.57 -1.66 -25.43
CA MET A 211 -0.41 -0.33 -26.02
C MET A 211 1.04 0.20 -25.93
N ALA A 212 1.75 -0.10 -24.83
CA ALA A 212 3.16 0.26 -24.69
C ALA A 212 4.05 -0.53 -25.67
N THR A 213 3.74 -1.80 -25.94
CA THR A 213 4.50 -2.62 -26.90
C THR A 213 4.24 -2.28 -28.37
N GLU A 214 3.06 -1.74 -28.72
CA GLU A 214 2.76 -1.30 -30.09
C GLU A 214 3.47 0.01 -30.46
N GLN A 215 3.72 0.90 -29.49
CA GLN A 215 4.48 2.13 -29.73
C GLN A 215 5.99 1.89 -29.92
N GLU A 216 6.54 0.81 -29.37
CA GLU A 216 7.94 0.40 -29.63
C GLU A 216 8.12 -0.25 -31.02
N GLY A 217 7.04 -0.76 -31.64
CA GLY A 217 7.09 -1.42 -32.95
C GLY A 217 7.00 -0.51 -34.17
N THR A 218 6.77 0.81 -33.99
CA THR A 218 6.58 1.75 -35.12
C THR A 218 7.79 2.68 -35.36
N ALA A 219 8.91 2.43 -34.67
CA ALA A 219 10.15 3.19 -34.78
C ALA A 219 11.34 2.32 -35.21
N ALA A 220 11.11 1.33 -36.09
CA ALA A 220 12.14 0.56 -36.78
C ALA A 220 12.00 0.73 -38.30
#